data_AF-A0A6I2UMK5-F1
#
_entry.id   AF-A0A6I2UMK5-F1
#
_cell.length_a   1.000
_cell.length_b   1.000
_cell.length_c   1.000
_cell.angle_alpha   90.00
_cell.angle_beta   90.00
_cell.angle_gamma   90.00
#
_symmetry.space_group_name_H-M   'P 1'
#
loop_
_entity.id
_entity.type
_entity.pdbx_description
1 polymer ?
#
loop_
_entity_poly.entity_id
_entity_poly.type
_entity_poly.pdbx_seq_one_letter_code
_entity_poly.pdbx_strand_id
1 'polypeptide(L)'
;MKNNEEIAKTAGLKISSMSDEQSVGSFDISGKDIAVAWKRDKHNHYEIVSASPKDASYLTWTEIHIIRDTFFQDNEVCVQIFDKEKEGKGITKNCLHLWRRTDGKDYLH
;
A
#
# COMPACT_ATOMS: atom_id res chain seq x y z
N MET A 1 6.46 7.37 -4.20
CA MET A 1 5.64 7.35 -2.99
C MET A 1 5.74 8.73 -2.35
N LYS A 2 4.64 9.25 -1.84
CA LYS A 2 4.63 10.41 -0.95
C LYS A 2 5.59 10.19 0.23
N ASN A 3 6.23 11.24 0.72
CA ASN A 3 7.09 11.15 1.89
C ASN A 3 6.27 10.94 3.18
N ASN A 4 6.93 10.64 4.30
CA ASN A 4 6.23 10.35 5.56
C ASN A 4 5.45 11.56 6.11
N GLU A 5 5.93 12.79 5.88
CA GLU A 5 5.22 14.02 6.29
C GLU A 5 3.97 14.27 5.46
N GLU A 6 4.01 13.98 4.16
CA GLU A 6 2.85 14.03 3.26
C GLU A 6 1.80 12.99 3.68
N ILE A 7 2.23 11.75 3.92
CA ILE A 7 1.34 10.65 4.34
C ILE A 7 0.70 10.97 5.69
N ALA A 8 1.45 11.51 6.65
CA ALA A 8 0.94 11.88 7.97
C ALA A 8 -0.14 12.96 7.95
N LYS A 9 -0.24 13.73 6.87
CA LYS A 9 -1.30 14.74 6.67
C LYS A 9 -2.58 14.16 6.05
N THR A 10 -2.59 12.88 5.66
CA THR A 10 -3.76 12.23 5.06
C THR A 10 -4.90 12.20 6.07
N ALA A 11 -6.00 12.87 5.74
CA ALA A 11 -7.19 12.87 6.57
C ALA A 11 -7.74 11.44 6.72
N GLY A 12 -8.05 11.04 7.95
CA GLY A 12 -8.59 9.70 8.25
C GLY A 12 -7.55 8.60 8.41
N LEU A 13 -6.29 8.82 8.02
CA LEU A 13 -5.21 7.86 8.24
C LEU A 13 -4.73 7.87 9.70
N LYS A 14 -5.04 6.80 10.41
CA LYS A 14 -4.55 6.53 11.77
C LYS A 14 -3.23 5.77 11.67
N ILE A 15 -2.12 6.48 11.86
CA ILE A 15 -0.78 5.88 11.85
C ILE A 15 -0.50 5.24 13.20
N SER A 16 -0.21 3.94 13.21
CA SER A 16 0.13 3.18 14.42
C SER A 16 1.63 3.14 14.68
N SER A 17 2.44 3.07 13.62
CA SER A 17 3.90 3.13 13.69
C SER A 17 4.44 3.66 12.37
N MET A 18 5.52 4.44 12.44
CA MET A 18 6.17 5.02 11.28
C MET A 18 7.68 4.95 11.43
N SER A 19 8.33 4.31 10.46
CA SER A 19 9.78 4.14 10.41
C SER A 19 10.27 4.08 8.96
N ASP A 20 11.58 4.12 8.77
CA ASP A 20 12.21 3.97 7.46
C ASP A 20 12.14 2.52 6.93
N GLU A 21 12.01 1.52 7.82
CA GLU A 21 11.96 0.11 7.45
C GLU A 21 10.54 -0.32 7.06
N GLN A 22 9.57 -0.03 7.92
CA GLN A 22 8.16 -0.31 7.69
C GLN A 22 7.29 0.61 8.55
N SER A 23 6.24 1.12 7.93
CA SER A 23 5.21 1.90 8.60
C SER A 23 3.86 1.18 8.48
N VAL A 24 3.01 1.36 9.47
CA VAL A 24 1.70 0.71 9.54
C VAL A 24 0.64 1.67 10.09
N GLY A 25 -0.59 1.47 9.64
CA GLY A 25 -1.73 2.25 10.08
C GLY A 25 -3.04 1.63 9.64
N SER A 26 -4.10 2.41 9.76
CA SER A 26 -5.43 2.03 9.29
C SER A 26 -6.28 3.25 8.97
N PHE A 27 -7.30 3.07 8.14
CA PHE A 27 -8.30 4.10 7.90
C PHE A 27 -9.62 3.48 7.47
N ASP A 28 -10.69 4.25 7.67
CA ASP A 28 -12.01 3.90 7.17
C ASP A 28 -12.15 4.38 5.72
N ILE A 29 -12.43 3.45 4.81
CA ILE A 29 -12.79 3.76 3.43
C ILE A 29 -14.14 3.15 3.16
N SER A 30 -15.13 3.98 2.85
CA SER A 30 -16.49 3.50 2.52
C SER A 30 -17.11 2.61 3.61
N GLY A 31 -16.80 2.86 4.88
CA GLY A 31 -17.29 2.07 6.02
C GLY A 31 -16.52 0.76 6.27
N LYS A 32 -15.40 0.54 5.59
CA LYS A 32 -14.49 -0.59 5.83
C LYS A 32 -13.24 -0.13 6.57
N ASP A 33 -12.90 -0.83 7.65
CA ASP A 33 -11.63 -0.66 8.35
C ASP A 33 -10.51 -1.36 7.59
N ILE A 34 -9.67 -0.57 6.92
CA ILE A 34 -8.56 -1.06 6.09
C ILE A 34 -7.26 -0.93 6.88
N ALA A 35 -6.64 -2.06 7.18
CA ALA A 35 -5.26 -2.09 7.68
C ALA A 35 -4.30 -1.86 6.53
N VAL A 36 -3.29 -1.01 6.73
CA VAL A 36 -2.28 -0.70 5.71
C VAL A 36 -0.87 -0.75 6.28
N ALA A 37 0.05 -1.21 5.43
CA ALA A 37 1.48 -1.18 5.68
C ALA A 37 2.19 -0.62 4.46
N TRP A 38 3.17 0.26 4.66
CA TRP A 38 3.96 0.80 3.58
C TRP A 38 5.44 0.86 3.93
N LYS A 39 6.29 0.69 2.92
CA LYS A 39 7.75 0.78 3.08
C LYS A 39 8.43 1.24 1.79
N ARG A 40 9.63 1.80 1.96
CA ARG A 40 10.57 2.10 0.87
C ARG A 40 11.72 1.09 0.95
N ASP A 41 11.59 -0.01 0.22
CA ASP A 41 12.61 -1.05 0.13
C ASP A 41 13.74 -0.61 -0.80
N LYS A 42 14.68 0.16 -0.25
CA LYS A 42 15.84 0.69 -0.98
C LYS A 42 16.75 -0.41 -1.52
N HIS A 43 16.79 -1.58 -0.87
CA HIS A 43 17.65 -2.69 -1.27
C HIS A 43 17.14 -3.37 -2.54
N ASN A 44 15.82 -3.59 -2.62
CA ASN A 44 15.20 -4.25 -3.77
C ASN A 44 14.67 -3.27 -4.82
N HIS A 45 14.86 -1.96 -4.63
CA HIS A 45 14.36 -0.90 -5.52
C HIS A 45 12.84 -0.86 -5.66
N TYR A 46 12.12 -1.04 -4.54
CA TYR A 46 10.65 -0.98 -4.52
C TYR A 46 10.11 -0.06 -3.44
N GLU A 47 9.05 0.66 -3.78
CA GLU A 47 8.13 1.24 -2.81
C GLU A 47 6.86 0.39 -2.80
N ILE A 48 6.43 -0.02 -1.61
CA ILE A 48 5.41 -1.05 -1.45
C ILE A 48 4.33 -0.52 -0.52
N VAL A 49 3.08 -0.73 -0.91
CA VAL A 49 1.89 -0.53 -0.09
C VAL A 49 1.10 -1.83 -0.10
N SER A 50 0.82 -2.34 1.10
CA SER A 50 -0.07 -3.46 1.32
C SER A 50 -1.30 -2.96 2.07
N ALA A 51 -2.50 -3.32 1.62
CA ALA A 51 -3.74 -2.89 2.22
C ALA A 51 -4.73 -4.04 2.30
N SER A 52 -5.42 -4.17 3.43
CA SER A 52 -6.35 -5.28 3.64
C SER A 52 -7.55 -4.87 4.50
N PRO A 53 -8.79 -5.14 4.05
CA PRO A 53 -9.96 -5.03 4.91
C PRO A 53 -9.87 -5.98 6.09
N LYS A 54 -10.07 -5.48 7.32
CA LYS A 54 -10.00 -6.32 8.53
C LYS A 54 -11.10 -7.39 8.58
N ASP A 55 -12.20 -7.17 7.88
CA ASP A 55 -13.28 -8.15 7.71
C ASP A 55 -12.99 -9.21 6.63
N ALA A 56 -11.80 -9.17 6.02
CA ALA A 56 -11.36 -10.04 4.93
C ALA A 56 -12.23 -9.96 3.65
N SER A 57 -13.00 -8.87 3.47
CA SER A 57 -13.69 -8.59 2.21
C SER A 57 -12.69 -8.25 1.08
N TYR A 58 -13.18 -8.17 -0.16
CA TYR A 58 -12.39 -7.66 -1.27
C TYR A 58 -12.48 -6.12 -1.34
N LEU A 59 -11.37 -5.50 -1.73
CA LEU A 59 -11.34 -4.09 -2.09
C LEU A 59 -11.97 -3.89 -3.48
N THR A 60 -12.80 -2.87 -3.60
CA THR A 60 -13.35 -2.39 -4.87
C THR A 60 -12.31 -1.56 -5.62
N TRP A 61 -12.51 -1.36 -6.92
CA TRP A 61 -11.65 -0.47 -7.72
C TRP A 61 -11.55 0.95 -7.17
N THR A 62 -12.67 1.49 -6.67
CA THR A 62 -12.67 2.82 -6.04
C THR A 62 -11.81 2.85 -4.78
N GLU A 63 -11.92 1.84 -3.92
CA GLU A 63 -11.09 1.73 -2.71
C GLU A 63 -9.61 1.56 -3.05
N ILE A 64 -9.27 0.78 -4.09
CA ILE A 64 -7.91 0.61 -4.60
C ILE A 64 -7.32 1.95 -5.07
N HIS A 65 -8.08 2.76 -5.82
CA HIS A 65 -7.62 4.08 -6.25
C HIS A 65 -7.40 5.03 -5.08
N ILE A 66 -8.30 5.05 -4.10
CA ILE A 66 -8.12 5.85 -2.87
C ILE A 66 -6.82 5.45 -2.15
N ILE A 67 -6.56 4.15 -2.02
CA ILE A 67 -5.32 3.64 -1.41
C ILE A 67 -4.11 4.08 -2.24
N ARG A 68 -4.12 3.87 -3.56
CA ARG A 68 -3.03 4.31 -4.44
C ARG A 68 -2.74 5.80 -4.26
N ASP A 69 -3.76 6.64 -4.36
CA ASP A 69 -3.65 8.10 -4.32
C ASP A 69 -3.27 8.60 -2.93
N THR A 70 -3.49 7.81 -1.87
CA THR A 70 -3.03 8.12 -0.52
C THR A 70 -1.51 8.00 -0.40
N PHE A 71 -0.90 7.02 -1.06
CA PHE A 71 0.52 6.68 -0.84
C PHE A 71 1.45 7.05 -2.01
N PHE A 72 0.95 7.10 -3.24
CA PHE A 72 1.73 7.40 -4.44
C PHE A 72 1.39 8.78 -4.99
N GLN A 73 2.29 9.34 -5.80
CA GLN A 73 2.07 10.57 -6.55
C GLN A 73 1.33 10.26 -7.85
N ASP A 74 0.59 11.23 -8.39
CA ASP A 74 -0.30 11.03 -9.56
C ASP A 74 0.43 10.56 -10.83
N ASN A 75 1.72 10.87 -10.97
CA ASN A 75 2.54 10.51 -12.11
C ASN A 75 3.29 9.16 -11.95
N GLU A 76 3.09 8.45 -10.83
CA GLU A 76 3.80 7.21 -10.54
C GLU A 76 3.06 5.99 -11.09
N VAL A 77 3.79 5.14 -11.82
CA VAL A 77 3.27 3.85 -12.28
C VAL A 77 3.48 2.80 -11.19
N CYS A 78 2.39 2.24 -10.69
CA CYS A 78 2.39 1.11 -9.77
C CYS A 78 1.72 -0.12 -10.39
N VAL A 79 2.18 -1.31 -10.00
CA VAL A 79 1.56 -2.58 -10.38
C VAL A 79 0.87 -3.22 -9.19
N GLN A 80 -0.23 -3.91 -9.44
CA GLN A 80 -0.87 -4.78 -8.47
C GLN A 80 -0.23 -6.18 -8.54
N ILE A 81 0.32 -6.64 -7.41
CA ILE A 81 0.93 -7.97 -7.30
C ILE A 81 -0.09 -8.94 -6.68
N PHE A 82 -0.20 -10.10 -7.29
CA PHE A 82 -0.96 -11.24 -6.77
C PHE A 82 0.03 -12.31 -6.31
N ASP A 83 0.18 -12.44 -5.00
CA ASP A 83 1.03 -13.47 -4.42
C ASP A 83 0.41 -14.86 -4.63
N LYS A 84 1.27 -15.87 -4.83
CA LYS A 84 0.82 -17.26 -4.83
C LYS A 84 0.29 -17.62 -3.43
N GLU A 85 -0.88 -18.23 -3.37
CA GLU A 85 -1.64 -18.54 -2.12
C GLU A 85 -0.83 -19.20 -1.00
N LYS A 86 0.31 -19.85 -1.29
CA LYS A 86 1.13 -20.58 -0.33
C LYS A 86 2.07 -19.74 0.53
N GLU A 87 2.29 -18.45 0.25
CA GLU A 87 3.36 -17.71 0.95
C GLU A 87 2.92 -16.88 2.17
N GLY A 88 1.63 -16.75 2.49
CA GLY A 88 1.20 -16.12 3.76
C GLY A 88 1.74 -14.70 3.98
N LYS A 89 2.19 -14.00 2.93
CA LYS A 89 2.83 -12.67 2.98
C LYS A 89 1.83 -11.50 3.10
N GLY A 90 0.53 -11.79 3.04
CA GLY A 90 -0.53 -10.80 3.22
C GLY A 90 -0.73 -10.42 4.68
N ILE A 91 -1.14 -9.16 4.93
CA ILE A 91 -1.56 -8.71 6.26
C ILE A 91 -2.72 -9.58 6.76
N THR A 92 -3.67 -9.87 5.86
CA THR A 92 -4.75 -10.86 6.01
C THR A 92 -5.09 -11.46 4.63
N LYS A 93 -6.13 -12.31 4.56
CA LYS A 93 -6.73 -12.71 3.28
C LYS A 93 -7.18 -11.48 2.47
N ASN A 94 -7.14 -11.60 1.14
CA ASN A 94 -7.58 -10.58 0.18
C ASN A 94 -6.78 -9.26 0.24
N CYS A 95 -5.51 -9.34 0.64
CA CYS A 95 -4.62 -8.19 0.69
C CYS A 95 -4.31 -7.67 -0.72
N LEU A 96 -4.50 -6.38 -0.92
CA LEU A 96 -3.96 -5.64 -2.05
C LEU A 96 -2.47 -5.41 -1.82
N HIS A 97 -1.66 -5.62 -2.85
CA HIS A 97 -0.24 -5.26 -2.87
C HIS A 97 0.04 -4.37 -4.08
N LEU A 98 0.38 -3.10 -3.83
CA LEU A 98 0.80 -2.14 -4.84
C LEU A 98 2.30 -1.91 -4.74
N TRP A 99 3.00 -2.16 -5.83
CA TRP A 99 4.46 -2.04 -5.90
C TRP A 99 4.82 -0.99 -6.95
N ARG A 100 5.78 -0.12 -6.63
CA ARG A 100 6.40 0.83 -7.55
C ARG A 100 7.92 0.59 -7.59
N ARG A 101 8.48 0.42 -8.78
CA ARG A 101 9.94 0.35 -9.00
C ARG A 101 10.56 1.73 -8.84
N THR A 102 11.73 1.78 -8.23
CA THR A 102 12.50 3.01 -8.03
C THR A 102 13.85 3.02 -8.74
N ASP A 103 14.19 1.96 -9.48
CA ASP A 103 15.43 1.85 -10.27
C ASP A 103 15.30 2.39 -11.71
N GLY A 104 14.16 2.99 -12.06
CA GLY A 104 13.92 3.56 -13.39
C GLY A 104 13.72 2.50 -14.49
N LYS A 105 13.59 1.23 -14.13
CA LYS A 105 13.28 0.16 -15.08
C LYS A 105 11.77 -0.03 -15.18
N ASP A 106 11.32 -0.32 -16.39
CA ASP A 106 9.92 -0.66 -16.64
C ASP A 106 9.58 -2.04 -16.06
N TYR A 107 8.29 -2.27 -15.88
CA TYR A 107 7.77 -3.59 -15.48
C TYR A 107 7.71 -4.59 -16.61
N LEU A 108 7.80 -4.12 -17.86
CA LEU A 108 7.51 -4.89 -19.07
C LEU A 108 8.77 -5.26 -19.86
N HIS A 109 9.97 -4.87 -19.40
CA HIS A 109 11.24 -5.03 -20.12
C HIS A 109 12.39 -5.50 -19.20
#